data_AF-A0A2G2IZ95-F1
#
_entry.id   AF-A0A2G2IZ95-F1
#
_cell.length_a   1.000
_cell.length_b   1.000
_cell.length_c   1.000
_cell.angle_alpha   90.00
_cell.angle_beta   90.00
_cell.angle_gamma   90.00
#
_symmetry.space_group_name_H-M   'P 1'
#
loop_
_entity.id
_entity.type
_entity.pdbx_description
1 polymer ?
#
loop_
_entity_poly.entity_id
_entity_poly.type
_entity_poly.pdbx_seq_one_letter_code
_entity_poly.pdbx_strand_id
1 'polypeptide(L)'
;MNALPPLQNLLKIAAFTALTATFTGMAFAADMAEATPQFSVQSNATRSIRSGASAFEQGNFAKSVVFSKRALKEGLKKSRKTVAYSNLCAGLGAQGAYDDAREACDSALKIAPQNWQAFSNRAVVNWLSGDKEQAAADFASAQKLASDAPAITHNAQIFG
;
A
#
# COMPACT_ATOMS: atom_id res chain seq x y z
N MET A 1 -27.01 35.95 16.46
CA MET A 1 -25.88 35.44 17.26
C MET A 1 -25.65 34.00 16.83
N ASN A 2 -24.88 33.81 15.77
CA ASN A 2 -24.61 32.48 15.21
C ASN A 2 -23.21 32.08 15.62
N ALA A 3 -23.12 31.11 16.54
CA ALA A 3 -21.87 30.46 16.89
C ALA A 3 -21.59 29.36 15.85
N LEU A 4 -20.41 29.39 15.24
CA LEU A 4 -19.82 28.24 14.55
C LEU A 4 -18.82 27.56 15.51
N PRO A 5 -18.81 26.22 15.58
CA PRO A 5 -17.57 25.47 15.31
C PRO A 5 -17.81 24.05 14.75
N PRO A 6 -16.79 23.20 14.50
CA PRO A 6 -15.38 23.45 14.20
C PRO A 6 -14.89 22.79 12.88
N LEU A 7 -13.68 23.17 12.46
CA LEU A 7 -12.93 22.65 11.32
C LEU A 7 -12.77 21.11 11.35
N GLN A 8 -13.29 20.42 10.34
CA GLN A 8 -12.91 19.05 10.04
C GLN A 8 -12.66 18.88 8.53
N ASN A 9 -11.45 18.42 8.22
CA ASN A 9 -11.03 17.78 6.97
C ASN A 9 -11.09 18.58 5.66
N LEU A 10 -10.19 19.55 5.52
CA LEU A 10 -9.72 19.99 4.21
C LEU A 10 -8.19 19.89 4.14
N LEU A 11 -7.67 18.65 4.05
CA LEU A 11 -6.32 18.43 3.54
C LEU A 11 -6.35 18.51 2.01
N LYS A 12 -6.32 19.76 1.55
CA LYS A 12 -5.51 20.31 0.46
C LYS A 12 -5.22 19.35 -0.71
N ILE A 13 -6.11 19.29 -1.68
CA ILE A 13 -5.69 19.16 -3.08
C ILE A 13 -5.23 20.55 -3.50
N ALA A 14 -3.93 20.82 -3.37
CA ALA A 14 -3.35 22.04 -3.89
C ALA A 14 -3.36 21.96 -5.42
N ALA A 15 -4.25 22.74 -6.03
CA ALA A 15 -4.18 23.06 -7.44
C ALA A 15 -2.87 23.84 -7.69
N PHE A 16 -1.94 23.25 -8.43
CA PHE A 16 -0.77 23.97 -8.93
C PHE A 16 -1.20 24.87 -10.09
N THR A 17 -1.51 26.14 -9.81
CA THR A 17 -1.49 27.18 -10.85
C THR A 17 -0.04 27.56 -11.11
N ALA A 18 0.46 27.21 -12.28
CA ALA A 18 1.77 27.58 -12.77
C ALA A 18 1.89 29.11 -12.88
N LEU A 19 2.74 29.70 -12.04
CA LEU A 19 3.28 31.05 -12.25
C LEU A 19 4.77 30.90 -12.50
N THR A 20 5.18 31.13 -13.75
CA THR A 20 6.58 31.10 -14.17
C THR A 20 7.31 32.32 -13.60
N ALA A 21 8.05 32.12 -12.51
CA ALA A 21 9.06 33.06 -12.05
C ALA A 21 10.44 32.50 -12.44
N THR A 22 11.13 33.18 -13.36
CA THR A 22 12.52 32.90 -13.70
C THR A 22 13.41 33.28 -12.52
N PHE A 23 13.81 32.31 -11.72
CA PHE A 23 14.83 32.50 -10.69
C PHE A 23 16.17 31.96 -11.21
N THR A 24 17.05 32.89 -11.58
CA THR A 24 18.46 32.62 -11.88
C THR A 24 19.18 32.21 -10.59
N GLY A 25 19.79 31.02 -10.60
CA GLY A 25 20.90 30.71 -9.69
C GLY A 25 20.51 30.05 -8.38
N MET A 26 20.10 28.78 -8.46
CA MET A 26 20.51 27.68 -7.58
C MET A 26 19.88 26.45 -8.21
N ALA A 27 20.69 25.53 -8.73
CA ALA A 27 20.21 24.22 -9.13
C ALA A 27 19.75 23.50 -7.86
N PHE A 28 18.50 23.76 -7.43
CA PHE A 28 17.72 22.73 -6.80
C PHE A 28 17.70 21.61 -7.82
N ALA A 29 18.44 20.55 -7.55
CA ALA A 29 17.98 19.24 -7.95
C ALA A 29 16.53 19.19 -7.46
N ALA A 30 15.59 19.51 -8.35
CA ALA A 30 14.22 19.11 -8.19
C ALA A 30 14.35 17.61 -8.02
N ASP A 31 14.24 17.18 -6.78
CA ASP A 31 14.13 15.79 -6.39
C ASP A 31 13.08 15.24 -7.34
N MET A 32 13.52 14.51 -8.37
CA MET A 32 12.64 13.72 -9.20
C MET A 32 12.17 12.68 -8.21
N ALA A 33 11.12 13.00 -7.46
CA ALA A 33 10.53 12.09 -6.50
C ALA A 33 10.15 10.86 -7.33
N GLU A 34 11.01 9.84 -7.31
CA GLU A 34 10.79 8.60 -8.04
C GLU A 34 9.41 8.13 -7.61
N ALA A 35 8.53 7.92 -8.58
CA ALA A 35 7.23 7.36 -8.30
C ALA A 35 7.46 6.00 -7.63
N THR A 36 7.22 5.91 -6.33
CA THR A 36 7.38 4.67 -5.56
C THR A 36 6.10 3.85 -5.65
N PRO A 37 6.20 2.52 -5.82
CA PRO A 37 5.02 1.69 -5.90
C PRO A 37 4.35 1.65 -4.53
N GLN A 38 3.03 1.71 -4.54
CA GLN A 38 2.19 1.77 -3.35
C GLN A 38 1.66 0.40 -2.97
N PHE A 39 1.69 0.11 -1.68
CA PHE A 39 0.99 -1.03 -1.10
C PHE A 39 -0.53 -0.83 -1.15
N SER A 40 -1.26 -1.95 -1.20
CA SER A 40 -2.71 -2.00 -1.08
C SER A 40 -3.12 -2.70 0.21
N VAL A 41 -3.90 -2.01 1.05
CA VAL A 41 -4.50 -2.58 2.26
C VAL A 41 -6.02 -2.64 2.16
N GLN A 42 -6.62 -3.64 2.77
CA GLN A 42 -8.06 -3.86 2.76
C GLN A 42 -8.65 -3.73 4.18
N SER A 43 -9.71 -2.96 4.33
CA SER A 43 -10.35 -2.65 5.63
C SER A 43 -11.75 -3.27 5.80
N ASN A 44 -12.28 -3.92 4.75
CA ASN A 44 -13.65 -4.44 4.64
C ASN A 44 -13.87 -5.81 5.35
N ALA A 45 -13.25 -6.03 6.52
CA ALA A 45 -13.34 -7.30 7.25
C ALA A 45 -13.55 -7.13 8.77
N THR A 46 -12.90 -7.97 9.60
CA THR A 46 -13.04 -7.92 11.07
C THR A 46 -12.51 -6.61 11.65
N ARG A 47 -12.86 -6.32 12.91
CA ARG A 47 -12.35 -5.15 13.65
C ARG A 47 -10.83 -5.10 13.60
N SER A 48 -10.13 -6.20 13.85
CA SER A 48 -8.67 -6.23 13.84
C SER A 48 -8.08 -5.94 12.46
N ILE A 49 -8.67 -6.49 11.38
CA ILE A 49 -8.23 -6.15 10.00
C ILE A 49 -8.43 -4.65 9.72
N ARG A 50 -9.58 -4.10 10.07
CA ARG A 50 -9.88 -2.67 9.86
C ARG A 50 -8.93 -1.78 10.66
N SER A 51 -8.63 -2.14 11.90
CA SER A 51 -7.64 -1.43 12.72
C SER A 51 -6.24 -1.51 12.13
N GLY A 52 -5.85 -2.66 11.56
CA GLY A 52 -4.56 -2.82 10.88
C GLY A 52 -4.44 -1.99 9.60
N ALA A 53 -5.49 -1.98 8.77
CA ALA A 53 -5.53 -1.15 7.57
C ALA A 53 -5.51 0.35 7.91
N SER A 54 -6.31 0.79 8.89
CA SER A 54 -6.31 2.19 9.33
C SER A 54 -4.97 2.62 9.93
N ALA A 55 -4.31 1.74 10.69
CA ALA A 55 -2.96 2.00 11.18
C ALA A 55 -1.94 2.13 10.04
N PHE A 56 -2.07 1.34 8.97
CA PHE A 56 -1.24 1.44 7.78
C PHE A 56 -1.41 2.78 7.07
N GLU A 57 -2.67 3.19 6.84
CA GLU A 57 -3.02 4.47 6.21
C GLU A 57 -2.51 5.68 7.01
N GLN A 58 -2.37 5.54 8.33
CA GLN A 58 -1.78 6.55 9.22
C GLN A 58 -0.23 6.52 9.24
N GLY A 59 0.41 5.67 8.44
CA GLY A 59 1.87 5.45 8.47
C GLY A 59 2.36 4.70 9.71
N ASN A 60 1.46 4.22 10.58
CA ASN A 60 1.82 3.43 11.75
C ASN A 60 1.93 1.95 11.39
N PHE A 61 2.97 1.62 10.64
CA PHE A 61 3.20 0.27 10.14
C PHE A 61 3.38 -0.77 11.26
N ALA A 62 4.00 -0.38 12.39
CA ALA A 62 4.13 -1.25 13.55
C ALA A 62 2.77 -1.68 14.12
N LYS A 63 1.84 -0.74 14.30
CA LYS A 63 0.47 -1.08 14.72
C LYS A 63 -0.26 -1.89 13.65
N SER A 64 -0.04 -1.59 12.36
CA SER A 64 -0.61 -2.37 11.27
C SER A 64 -0.24 -3.85 11.35
N VAL A 65 1.04 -4.14 11.57
CA VAL A 65 1.56 -5.51 11.76
C VAL A 65 0.95 -6.18 12.98
N VAL A 66 0.87 -5.47 14.12
CA VAL A 66 0.27 -6.00 15.36
C VAL A 66 -1.20 -6.40 15.15
N PHE A 67 -2.00 -5.52 14.55
CA PHE A 67 -3.41 -5.79 14.31
C PHE A 67 -3.64 -6.89 13.28
N SER A 68 -2.80 -6.96 12.24
CA SER A 68 -2.88 -8.01 11.23
C SER A 68 -2.51 -9.39 11.83
N LYS A 69 -1.45 -9.47 12.63
CA LYS A 69 -1.09 -10.68 13.40
C LYS A 69 -2.17 -11.07 14.40
N ARG A 70 -2.82 -10.10 15.07
CA ARG A 70 -3.97 -10.36 15.94
C ARG A 70 -5.13 -10.96 15.17
N ALA A 71 -5.49 -10.39 14.02
CA ALA A 71 -6.57 -10.91 13.18
C ALA A 71 -6.34 -12.38 12.79
N LEU A 72 -5.10 -12.76 12.47
CA LEU A 72 -4.74 -14.15 12.14
C LEU A 72 -4.99 -15.16 13.28
N LYS A 73 -5.13 -14.70 14.52
CA LYS A 73 -5.47 -15.54 15.68
C LYS A 73 -6.98 -15.68 15.93
N GLU A 74 -7.84 -14.98 15.18
CA GLU A 74 -9.29 -14.88 15.43
C GLU A 74 -10.15 -15.96 14.76
N GLY A 75 -9.58 -17.10 14.34
CA GLY A 75 -10.35 -18.19 13.71
C GLY A 75 -11.05 -17.75 12.40
N LEU A 76 -10.34 -17.02 11.54
CA LEU A 76 -10.90 -16.40 10.34
C LEU A 76 -11.31 -17.41 9.27
N LYS A 77 -12.41 -17.12 8.56
CA LYS A 77 -12.71 -17.74 7.25
C LYS A 77 -11.57 -17.47 6.26
N LYS A 78 -11.35 -18.38 5.29
CA LYS A 78 -10.27 -18.30 4.29
C LYS A 78 -10.15 -16.91 3.66
N SER A 79 -11.25 -16.32 3.18
CA SER A 79 -11.26 -14.99 2.56
C SER A 79 -10.70 -13.88 3.47
N ARG A 80 -11.08 -13.87 4.75
CA ARG A 80 -10.58 -12.87 5.71
C ARG A 80 -9.14 -13.17 6.14
N LYS A 81 -8.75 -14.45 6.17
CA LYS A 81 -7.36 -14.85 6.44
C LYS A 81 -6.43 -14.38 5.31
N THR A 82 -6.85 -14.49 4.05
CA THR A 82 -6.14 -13.89 2.90
C THR A 82 -5.94 -12.40 3.08
N VAL A 83 -7.00 -11.66 3.45
CA VAL A 83 -6.91 -10.21 3.71
C VAL A 83 -5.92 -9.90 4.83
N ALA A 84 -5.98 -10.62 5.95
CA ALA A 84 -5.08 -10.39 7.08
C ALA A 84 -3.61 -10.63 6.72
N TYR A 85 -3.30 -11.67 5.93
CA TYR A 85 -1.95 -11.91 5.43
C TYR A 85 -1.50 -10.87 4.39
N SER A 86 -2.38 -10.44 3.48
CA SER A 86 -2.07 -9.39 2.49
C SER A 86 -1.78 -8.04 3.18
N ASN A 87 -2.56 -7.67 4.20
CA ASN A 87 -2.28 -6.47 5.01
C ASN A 87 -1.02 -6.62 5.87
N LEU A 88 -0.74 -7.83 6.39
CA LEU A 88 0.49 -8.10 7.13
C LEU A 88 1.71 -7.92 6.22
N CYS A 89 1.65 -8.42 4.98
CA CYS A 89 2.68 -8.22 3.97
C CYS A 89 2.95 -6.73 3.72
N ALA A 90 1.89 -5.93 3.50
CA ALA A 90 2.04 -4.48 3.33
C ALA A 90 2.70 -3.83 4.55
N GLY A 91 2.21 -4.13 5.76
CA GLY A 91 2.75 -3.59 7.00
C GLY A 91 4.22 -3.93 7.22
N LEU A 92 4.63 -5.18 6.99
CA LEU A 92 6.03 -5.62 7.12
C LEU A 92 6.92 -5.01 6.04
N GLY A 93 6.44 -4.98 4.80
CA GLY A 93 7.16 -4.39 3.66
C GLY A 93 7.45 -2.91 3.87
N ALA A 94 6.47 -2.15 4.38
CA ALA A 94 6.64 -0.75 4.73
C ALA A 94 7.59 -0.52 5.93
N GLN A 95 7.88 -1.55 6.73
CA GLN A 95 8.91 -1.52 7.78
C GLN A 95 10.30 -1.94 7.29
N GLY A 96 10.44 -2.35 6.04
CA GLY A 96 11.69 -2.92 5.51
C GLY A 96 11.94 -4.39 5.88
N ALA A 97 10.98 -5.06 6.54
CA ALA A 97 11.08 -6.47 6.90
C ALA A 97 10.70 -7.35 5.69
N TYR A 98 11.50 -7.30 4.63
CA TYR A 98 11.13 -7.82 3.31
C TYR A 98 10.93 -9.33 3.28
N ASP A 99 11.76 -10.12 3.97
CA ASP A 99 11.62 -11.57 3.96
C ASP A 99 10.32 -12.03 4.64
N ASP A 100 10.03 -11.49 5.83
CA ASP A 100 8.76 -11.73 6.53
C ASP A 100 7.56 -11.23 5.70
N ALA A 101 7.71 -10.11 4.99
CA ALA A 101 6.67 -9.57 4.13
C ALA A 101 6.36 -10.52 2.96
N ARG A 102 7.40 -11.07 2.29
CA ARG A 102 7.22 -12.06 1.22
C ARG A 102 6.50 -13.30 1.75
N GLU A 103 6.89 -13.83 2.91
CA GLU A 103 6.21 -14.99 3.52
C GLU A 103 4.72 -14.70 3.80
N ALA A 104 4.41 -13.50 4.28
CA ALA A 104 3.02 -13.08 4.49
C ALA A 104 2.24 -12.99 3.17
N CYS A 105 2.83 -12.43 2.12
CA CYS A 105 2.23 -12.39 0.79
C CYS A 105 2.01 -13.80 0.21
N ASP A 106 3.00 -14.67 0.32
CA ASP A 106 2.93 -16.07 -0.12
C ASP A 106 1.84 -16.85 0.63
N SER A 107 1.70 -16.59 1.93
CA SER A 107 0.63 -17.15 2.75
C SER A 107 -0.75 -16.71 2.25
N ALA A 108 -0.91 -15.45 1.83
CA ALA A 108 -2.14 -14.96 1.22
C ALA A 108 -2.43 -15.67 -0.12
N LEU A 109 -1.41 -15.77 -0.99
CA LEU A 109 -1.51 -16.41 -2.32
C LEU A 109 -1.74 -17.92 -2.24
N LYS A 110 -1.20 -18.60 -1.24
CA LYS A 110 -1.49 -20.02 -0.97
C LYS A 110 -2.95 -20.27 -0.63
N ILE A 111 -3.61 -19.32 0.05
CA ILE A 111 -5.04 -19.42 0.38
C ILE A 111 -5.91 -19.00 -0.81
N ALA A 112 -5.52 -17.94 -1.51
CA ALA A 112 -6.23 -17.38 -2.65
C ALA A 112 -5.25 -17.08 -3.80
N PRO A 113 -5.01 -18.03 -4.71
CA PRO A 113 -4.02 -17.91 -5.79
C PRO A 113 -4.30 -16.82 -6.82
N GLN A 114 -5.49 -16.22 -6.81
CA GLN A 114 -5.90 -15.13 -7.70
C GLN A 114 -6.14 -13.83 -6.92
N ASN A 115 -5.51 -13.65 -5.76
CA ASN A 115 -5.64 -12.42 -5.00
C ASN A 115 -4.71 -11.33 -5.55
N TRP A 116 -5.27 -10.40 -6.31
CA TRP A 116 -4.50 -9.32 -6.94
C TRP A 116 -3.79 -8.42 -5.91
N GLN A 117 -4.36 -8.19 -4.71
CA GLN A 117 -3.72 -7.37 -3.68
C GLN A 117 -2.45 -8.03 -3.15
N ALA A 118 -2.47 -9.35 -2.94
CA ALA A 118 -1.28 -10.08 -2.49
C ALA A 118 -0.18 -10.08 -3.55
N PHE A 119 -0.52 -10.24 -4.84
CA PHE A 119 0.44 -10.06 -5.93
C PHE A 119 1.00 -8.63 -5.96
N SER A 120 0.14 -7.61 -5.91
CA SER A 120 0.56 -6.20 -5.93
C SER A 120 1.45 -5.86 -4.73
N ASN A 121 1.11 -6.32 -3.52
CA ASN A 121 1.93 -6.10 -2.33
C ASN A 121 3.27 -6.83 -2.43
N ARG A 122 3.30 -8.07 -2.96
CA ARG A 122 4.55 -8.80 -3.17
C ARG A 122 5.43 -8.12 -4.22
N ALA A 123 4.83 -7.57 -5.27
CA ALA A 123 5.53 -6.75 -6.25
C ALA A 123 6.19 -5.53 -5.61
N VAL A 124 5.48 -4.81 -4.74
CA VAL A 124 6.03 -3.67 -3.99
C VAL A 124 7.18 -4.12 -3.07
N VAL A 125 7.03 -5.23 -2.34
CA VAL A 125 8.11 -5.81 -1.50
C VAL A 125 9.34 -6.13 -2.34
N ASN A 126 9.16 -6.82 -3.48
CA ASN A 126 10.24 -7.22 -4.36
C ASN A 126 10.96 -5.99 -4.93
N TRP A 127 10.21 -4.98 -5.37
CA TRP A 127 10.77 -3.72 -5.84
C TRP A 127 11.61 -3.02 -4.76
N LEU A 128 11.07 -2.88 -3.54
CA LEU A 128 11.76 -2.25 -2.40
C LEU A 128 13.00 -3.02 -1.96
N SER A 129 13.00 -4.34 -2.13
CA SER A 129 14.14 -5.20 -1.83
C SER A 129 15.20 -5.26 -2.94
N GLY A 130 14.95 -4.62 -4.09
CA GLY A 130 15.83 -4.60 -5.26
C GLY A 130 15.60 -5.68 -6.31
N ASP A 131 14.68 -6.63 -6.06
CA ASP A 131 14.30 -7.67 -7.02
C ASP A 131 13.25 -7.14 -8.02
N LYS A 132 13.71 -6.30 -8.93
CA LYS A 132 12.85 -5.62 -9.92
C LYS A 132 12.23 -6.58 -10.93
N GLU A 133 12.90 -7.69 -11.23
CA GLU A 133 12.39 -8.69 -12.18
C GLU A 133 11.17 -9.40 -11.61
N GLN A 134 11.27 -9.93 -10.38
CA GLN A 134 10.12 -10.56 -9.73
C GLN A 134 9.01 -9.56 -9.42
N ALA A 135 9.37 -8.31 -9.13
CA ALA A 135 8.39 -7.25 -8.95
C ALA A 135 7.53 -7.03 -10.21
N ALA A 136 8.15 -6.96 -11.39
CA ALA A 136 7.44 -6.80 -12.65
C ALA A 136 6.53 -8.02 -12.96
N ALA A 137 7.00 -9.24 -12.69
CA ALA A 137 6.22 -10.45 -12.90
C ALA A 137 4.98 -10.53 -11.99
N ASP A 138 5.14 -10.19 -10.71
CA ASP A 138 4.04 -10.12 -9.75
C ASP A 138 3.05 -9.01 -10.08
N PHE A 139 3.56 -7.85 -10.50
CA PHE A 139 2.71 -6.74 -10.91
C PHE A 139 1.89 -7.09 -12.15
N ALA A 140 2.50 -7.71 -13.18
CA ALA A 140 1.78 -8.18 -14.36
C ALA A 140 0.67 -9.18 -14.00
N SER A 141 0.92 -10.06 -13.02
CA SER A 141 -0.09 -10.99 -12.49
C SER A 141 -1.24 -10.23 -11.81
N ALA A 142 -0.93 -9.22 -11.00
CA ALA A 142 -1.95 -8.39 -10.34
C ALA A 142 -2.78 -7.59 -11.36
N GLN A 143 -2.13 -7.00 -12.37
CA GLN A 143 -2.78 -6.20 -13.41
C GLN A 143 -3.73 -7.04 -14.27
N LYS A 144 -3.37 -8.28 -14.60
CA LYS A 144 -4.24 -9.22 -15.31
C LYS A 144 -5.53 -9.53 -14.53
N LEU A 145 -5.47 -9.49 -13.21
CA LEU A 145 -6.59 -9.81 -12.32
C LEU A 145 -7.48 -8.60 -12.01
N ALA A 146 -6.91 -7.39 -11.95
CA ALA A 146 -7.64 -6.16 -11.62
C ALA A 146 -6.97 -4.92 -12.23
N SER A 147 -7.18 -4.67 -13.53
CA SER A 147 -6.50 -3.60 -14.26
C SER A 147 -6.92 -2.18 -13.88
N ASP A 148 -8.09 -2.01 -13.28
CA ASP A 148 -8.71 -0.72 -12.94
C ASP A 148 -8.56 -0.34 -11.46
N ALA A 149 -8.02 -1.23 -10.63
CA ALA A 149 -7.84 -0.98 -9.21
C ALA A 149 -6.87 0.21 -8.99
N PRO A 150 -7.15 1.15 -8.07
CA PRO A 150 -6.33 2.37 -7.90
C PRO A 150 -4.84 2.11 -7.64
N ALA A 151 -4.51 1.08 -6.86
CA ALA A 151 -3.12 0.71 -6.62
C ALA A 151 -2.44 0.17 -7.88
N ILE A 152 -3.19 -0.52 -8.75
CA ILE A 152 -2.67 -1.04 -10.01
C ILE A 152 -2.45 0.09 -11.01
N THR A 153 -3.39 1.03 -11.12
CA THR A 153 -3.24 2.18 -12.02
C THR A 153 -2.13 3.13 -11.57
N HIS A 154 -1.93 3.32 -10.26
CA HIS A 154 -0.77 4.04 -9.72
C HIS A 154 0.54 3.31 -10.03
N ASN A 155 0.63 2.02 -9.69
CA ASN A 155 1.86 1.23 -9.85
C ASN A 155 2.22 1.00 -11.34
N ALA A 156 1.25 1.06 -12.26
CA ALA A 156 1.50 0.94 -13.69
C ALA A 156 2.45 2.02 -14.23
N GLN A 157 2.56 3.18 -13.58
CA GLN A 157 3.49 4.24 -13.96
C GLN A 157 4.96 3.88 -13.68
N ILE A 158 5.18 2.80 -12.93
CA ILE A 158 6.48 2.39 -12.39
C ILE A 158 6.93 1.08 -13.03
N PHE A 159 5.99 0.17 -13.25
CA PHE A 159 6.24 -1.15 -13.86
C PHE A 159 5.95 -1.21 -15.37
N GLY A 160 5.28 -0.18 -15.92
CA GLY A 160 4.86 -0.12 -17.32
C GLY A 160 5.86 0.56 -18.26
#